data_AF-M0LUH4-F1
#
_entry.id   AF-M0LUH4-F1
#
_cell.length_a   1.000
_cell.length_b   1.000
_cell.length_c   1.000
_cell.angle_alpha   90.00
_cell.angle_beta   90.00
_cell.angle_gamma   90.00
#
_symmetry.space_group_name_H-M   'P 1'
#
loop_
_entity.id
_entity.type
_entity.pdbx_description
1 polymer ?
#
loop_
_entity_poly.entity_id
_entity_poly.type
_entity_poly.pdbx_seq_one_letter_code
_entity_poly.pdbx_strand_id
1 'polypeptide(L)'
;MERVGGPIDELFRSFEQQYGCRILRYSLAFVFFWFGITKPLGISPANQVVRPALAHTPVLSELISFPLFFSLLGLWEALVGVGLLWRRTVRVAVGCMCLQMAATFTPLFVIPDQTFQWWPLVPSTPGFYIMKNFALATAGLVVAALESDRLLPQKDVPWSRYIRGPWRGILSGVSRATSRNVTVETSVLRDLSLTGLHAGLAIVFLWSGILMVTTSPTPGHWIASVVPNILVANNVLIPLLGVLELAIGLYLLIPSFRATHVAAYLSIGYIGMAMLPVVFHPAQVFVSFPFEPTFEGVYIFKDLILIAGILTIDANKRRTPSTVRYSTD
;
A
#
# COMPACT_ATOMS: atom_id res chain seq x y z
N MET A 1 -25.22 -8.57 -24.16
CA MET A 1 -24.18 -7.56 -24.43
C MET A 1 -22.84 -8.19 -24.11
N GLU A 2 -22.10 -8.44 -25.18
CA GLU A 2 -20.96 -9.34 -25.32
C GLU A 2 -19.73 -8.92 -24.53
N ARG A 3 -18.81 -9.89 -24.37
CA ARG A 3 -17.51 -9.78 -23.73
C ARG A 3 -16.71 -8.61 -24.33
N VAL A 4 -16.66 -7.47 -23.65
CA VAL A 4 -15.67 -6.42 -23.94
C VAL A 4 -14.41 -6.67 -23.10
N GLY A 5 -13.84 -7.86 -23.26
CA GLY A 5 -12.60 -8.26 -22.62
C GLY A 5 -11.94 -9.28 -23.54
N GLY A 6 -11.13 -8.79 -24.48
CA GLY A 6 -10.41 -9.65 -25.43
C GLY A 6 -9.30 -10.46 -24.75
N PRO A 7 -8.42 -11.09 -25.53
CA PRO A 7 -7.29 -11.90 -25.01
C PRO A 7 -6.39 -11.14 -24.03
N ILE A 8 -6.26 -9.82 -24.20
CA ILE A 8 -5.45 -8.94 -23.35
C ILE A 8 -6.04 -8.85 -21.93
N ASP A 9 -7.37 -8.82 -21.80
CA ASP A 9 -8.05 -8.73 -20.51
C ASP A 9 -7.82 -10.01 -19.69
N GLU A 10 -7.96 -11.17 -20.33
CA GLU A 10 -7.70 -12.46 -19.69
C GLU A 10 -6.23 -12.60 -19.27
N LEU A 11 -5.29 -12.16 -20.13
CA LEU A 11 -3.87 -12.14 -19.81
C LEU A 11 -3.59 -11.23 -18.60
N PHE A 12 -4.09 -9.99 -18.62
CA PHE A 12 -3.89 -9.03 -17.53
C PHE A 12 -4.42 -9.58 -16.21
N ARG A 13 -5.62 -10.17 -16.21
CA ARG A 13 -6.22 -10.76 -15.02
C ARG A 13 -5.43 -11.97 -14.51
N SER A 14 -4.93 -12.82 -15.41
CA SER A 14 -4.07 -13.94 -15.02
C SER A 14 -2.78 -13.46 -14.34
N PHE A 15 -2.21 -12.36 -14.85
CA PHE A 15 -1.04 -11.71 -14.26
C PHE A 15 -1.34 -11.17 -12.86
N GLU A 16 -2.44 -10.43 -12.68
CA GLU A 16 -2.84 -9.89 -11.37
C GLU A 16 -3.05 -10.99 -10.34
N GLN A 17 -3.75 -12.07 -10.71
CA GLN A 17 -4.00 -13.21 -9.83
C GLN A 17 -2.71 -13.95 -9.43
N GLN A 18 -1.76 -14.06 -10.35
CA GLN A 18 -0.50 -14.76 -10.11
C GLN A 18 0.50 -13.91 -9.32
N TYR A 19 0.58 -12.60 -9.63
CA TYR A 19 1.66 -11.74 -9.19
C TYR A 19 1.24 -10.58 -8.28
N GLY A 20 -0.02 -10.14 -8.25
CA GLY A 20 -0.46 -8.92 -7.53
C GLY A 20 0.01 -8.87 -6.08
N CYS A 21 -0.31 -9.89 -5.29
CA CYS A 21 0.12 -9.96 -3.88
C CYS A 21 1.65 -10.04 -3.72
N ARG A 22 2.37 -10.67 -4.67
CA ARG A 22 3.85 -10.77 -4.62
C ARG A 22 4.47 -9.42 -4.94
N ILE A 23 3.97 -8.72 -5.95
CA ILE A 23 4.39 -7.37 -6.30
C ILE A 23 4.15 -6.45 -5.10
N LEU A 24 2.96 -6.51 -4.48
CA LEU A 24 2.65 -5.69 -3.29
C LEU A 24 3.65 -5.93 -2.15
N ARG A 25 3.95 -7.19 -1.85
CA ARG A 25 4.94 -7.55 -0.82
C ARG A 25 6.33 -7.03 -1.15
N TYR A 26 6.80 -7.22 -2.38
CA TYR A 26 8.15 -6.80 -2.76
C TYR A 26 8.28 -5.29 -2.90
N SER A 27 7.23 -4.58 -3.33
CA SER A 27 7.18 -3.11 -3.29
C SER A 27 7.29 -2.60 -1.86
N LEU A 28 6.55 -3.19 -0.91
CA LEU A 28 6.69 -2.86 0.52
C LEU A 28 8.11 -3.16 1.02
N ALA A 29 8.63 -4.35 0.75
CA ALA A 29 9.96 -4.76 1.17
C ALA A 29 11.04 -3.79 0.66
N PHE A 30 10.97 -3.44 -0.63
CA PHE A 30 11.89 -2.52 -1.28
C PHE A 30 11.85 -1.13 -0.66
N VAL A 31 10.67 -0.51 -0.56
CA VAL A 31 10.51 0.86 -0.05
C VAL A 31 10.94 0.95 1.42
N PHE A 32 10.52 0.00 2.28
CA PHE A 32 10.91 -0.01 3.69
C PHE A 32 12.41 -0.27 3.87
N PHE A 33 12.97 -1.22 3.13
CA PHE A 33 14.40 -1.52 3.23
C PHE A 33 15.26 -0.33 2.80
N TRP A 34 14.98 0.20 1.62
CA TRP A 34 15.75 1.30 1.04
C TRP A 34 15.62 2.57 1.89
N PHE A 35 14.41 2.95 2.27
CA PHE A 35 14.23 4.14 3.11
C PHE A 35 14.80 3.96 4.52
N GLY A 36 14.77 2.75 5.05
CA GLY A 36 15.34 2.41 6.35
C GLY A 36 16.86 2.60 6.38
N ILE A 37 17.58 2.05 5.40
CA ILE A 37 19.04 2.12 5.37
C ILE A 37 19.58 3.54 5.13
N THR A 38 18.80 4.43 4.50
CA THR A 38 19.22 5.84 4.29
C THR A 38 19.36 6.64 5.59
N LYS A 39 18.62 6.30 6.65
CA LYS A 39 18.62 7.06 7.92
C LYS A 39 19.90 6.93 8.74
N PRO A 40 20.40 5.71 9.06
CA PRO A 40 21.67 5.57 9.79
C PRO A 40 22.86 6.10 8.98
N LEU A 41 22.75 6.16 7.64
CA LEU A 41 23.75 6.74 6.75
C LEU A 41 23.70 8.27 6.69
N GLY A 42 22.72 8.92 7.32
CA GLY A 42 22.61 10.39 7.35
C GLY A 42 22.09 11.02 6.05
N ILE A 43 21.65 10.21 5.09
CA ILE A 43 21.26 10.64 3.73
C ILE A 43 19.74 10.55 3.51
N SER A 44 18.94 10.49 4.58
CA SER A 44 17.50 10.32 4.46
C SER A 44 16.77 11.66 4.38
N PRO A 45 15.87 11.87 3.39
CA PRO A 45 15.10 13.10 3.27
C PRO A 45 14.06 13.25 4.40
N ALA A 46 13.83 12.20 5.21
CA ALA A 46 12.84 12.19 6.28
C ALA A 46 13.17 13.14 7.45
N ASN A 47 14.44 13.57 7.56
CA ASN A 47 14.92 14.41 8.66
C ASN A 47 14.08 15.71 8.78
N GLN A 48 13.61 16.26 7.65
CA GLN A 48 12.79 17.46 7.62
C GLN A 48 11.44 17.33 8.34
N VAL A 49 10.94 16.11 8.54
CA VAL A 49 9.66 15.85 9.24
C VAL A 49 9.91 15.24 10.61
N VAL A 50 10.84 14.28 10.70
CA VAL A 50 11.06 13.50 11.93
C VAL A 50 11.72 14.35 13.02
N ARG A 51 12.66 15.23 12.66
CA ARG A 51 13.33 16.10 13.63
C ARG A 51 12.38 17.07 14.33
N PRO A 52 11.59 17.89 13.60
CA PRO A 52 10.64 18.78 14.25
C PRO A 52 9.58 18.00 15.03
N ALA A 53 9.11 16.85 14.52
CA ALA A 53 8.13 16.04 15.25
C ALA A 53 8.69 15.48 16.58
N LEU A 54 9.94 15.00 16.58
CA LEU A 54 10.59 14.53 17.80
C LEU A 54 10.77 15.67 18.80
N ALA A 55 11.24 16.84 18.33
CA ALA A 55 11.46 18.01 19.19
C ALA A 55 10.17 18.47 19.90
N HIS A 56 9.02 18.35 19.24
CA HIS A 56 7.70 18.69 19.80
C HIS A 56 7.03 17.53 20.55
N THR A 57 7.74 16.43 20.82
CA THR A 57 7.26 15.29 21.63
C THR A 57 8.09 15.20 22.92
N PRO A 58 7.73 15.94 24.00
CA PRO A 58 8.60 16.13 25.18
C PRO A 58 9.07 14.83 25.83
N VAL A 59 8.16 13.86 25.97
CA VAL A 59 8.48 12.56 26.56
C VAL A 59 9.55 11.82 25.77
N LEU A 60 9.53 11.90 24.44
CA LEU A 60 10.48 11.17 23.60
C LEU A 60 11.80 11.93 23.44
N SER A 61 11.75 13.26 23.31
CA SER A 61 12.94 14.09 23.12
C SER A 61 13.86 14.11 24.34
N GLU A 62 13.32 13.94 25.55
CA GLU A 62 14.10 13.81 26.78
C GLU A 62 14.71 12.41 26.96
N LEU A 63 14.06 11.37 26.45
CA LEU A 63 14.51 9.98 26.59
C LEU A 63 15.64 9.60 25.63
N ILE A 64 15.65 10.18 24.42
CA ILE A 64 16.56 9.74 23.36
C ILE A 64 17.06 10.89 22.48
N SER A 65 18.36 10.89 22.19
CA SER A 65 18.94 11.86 21.26
C SER A 65 18.42 11.65 19.83
N PHE A 66 18.24 12.75 19.07
CA PHE A 66 17.76 12.67 17.69
C PHE A 66 18.59 11.73 16.79
N PRO A 67 19.94 11.78 16.78
CA PRO A 67 20.74 10.89 15.92
C PRO A 67 20.52 9.41 16.24
N LEU A 68 20.40 9.07 17.52
CA LEU A 68 20.14 7.69 17.95
C LEU A 68 18.73 7.26 17.57
N PHE A 69 17.71 8.08 17.87
CA PHE A 69 16.32 7.81 17.50
C PHE A 69 16.17 7.60 15.99
N PHE A 70 16.73 8.51 15.20
CA PHE A 70 16.62 8.47 13.74
C PHE A 70 17.33 7.24 13.14
N SER A 71 18.49 6.87 13.69
CA SER A 71 19.23 5.67 13.26
C SER A 71 18.49 4.39 13.64
N LEU A 72 17.92 4.31 14.84
CA LEU A 72 17.12 3.16 15.29
C LEU A 72 15.83 3.01 14.47
N LEU A 73 15.16 4.12 14.15
CA LEU A 73 13.99 4.12 13.27
C LEU A 73 14.36 3.58 11.87
N GLY A 74 15.52 3.97 11.35
CA GLY A 74 16.04 3.45 10.08
C GLY A 74 16.33 1.96 10.11
N LEU A 75 17.01 1.51 11.16
CA LEU A 75 17.29 0.09 11.33
C LEU A 75 16.00 -0.73 11.47
N TRP A 76 15.00 -0.21 12.20
CA TRP A 76 13.69 -0.82 12.31
C TRP A 76 13.01 -1.00 10.96
N GLU A 77 12.96 0.06 10.15
CA GLU A 77 12.41 0.02 8.79
C GLU A 77 13.17 -0.96 7.89
N ALA A 78 14.50 -0.96 7.97
CA ALA A 78 15.34 -1.87 7.20
C ALA A 78 15.04 -3.33 7.56
N LEU A 79 14.92 -3.63 8.85
CA LEU A 79 14.55 -4.96 9.34
C LEU A 79 13.14 -5.38 8.93
N VAL A 80 12.18 -4.45 8.91
CA VAL A 80 10.83 -4.71 8.37
C VAL A 80 10.92 -5.08 6.89
N GLY A 81 11.66 -4.29 6.09
CA GLY A 81 11.86 -4.56 4.68
C GLY A 81 12.49 -5.94 4.41
N VAL A 82 13.55 -6.28 5.14
CA VAL A 82 14.18 -7.62 5.11
C VAL A 82 13.20 -8.70 5.55
N GLY A 83 12.45 -8.47 6.62
CA GLY A 83 11.45 -9.40 7.15
C GLY A 83 10.30 -9.69 6.20
N LEU A 84 10.00 -8.80 5.24
CA LEU A 84 8.99 -9.02 4.21
C LEU A 84 9.48 -9.93 3.05
N LEU A 85 10.79 -10.20 2.93
CA LEU A 85 11.33 -11.03 1.86
C LEU A 85 10.98 -12.52 2.03
N TRP A 86 10.94 -13.02 3.28
CA TRP A 86 10.61 -14.41 3.57
C TRP A 86 9.18 -14.56 4.08
N ARG A 87 8.44 -15.52 3.50
CA ARG A 87 7.05 -15.82 3.89
C ARG A 87 6.86 -16.08 5.38
N ARG A 88 7.84 -16.74 6.02
CA ARG A 88 7.76 -17.12 7.45
C ARG A 88 7.79 -15.91 8.38
N THR A 89 8.45 -14.82 7.98
CA THR A 89 8.64 -13.61 8.79
C THR A 89 7.62 -12.51 8.50
N VAL A 90 6.81 -12.65 7.43
CA VAL A 90 5.83 -11.63 6.98
C VAL A 90 4.92 -11.15 8.12
N ARG A 91 4.37 -12.04 8.95
CA ARG A 91 3.44 -11.64 10.02
C ARG A 91 4.11 -10.72 11.04
N VAL A 92 5.31 -11.08 11.48
CA VAL A 92 6.08 -10.28 12.44
C VAL A 92 6.49 -8.95 11.79
N ALA A 93 6.99 -9.00 10.55
CA ALA A 93 7.37 -7.81 9.80
C ALA A 93 6.20 -6.84 9.62
N VAL A 94 5.01 -7.33 9.24
CA VAL A 94 3.79 -6.52 9.12
C VAL A 94 3.32 -5.98 10.48
N GLY A 95 3.41 -6.76 11.55
CA GLY A 95 3.11 -6.26 12.90
C GLY A 95 4.01 -5.08 13.30
N CYS A 96 5.32 -5.24 13.11
CA CYS A 96 6.31 -4.16 13.32
C CYS A 96 6.07 -2.96 12.40
N MET A 97 5.68 -3.21 11.15
CA MET A 97 5.34 -2.19 10.17
C MET A 97 4.11 -1.40 10.60
N CYS A 98 3.01 -2.05 11.00
CA CYS A 98 1.79 -1.40 11.43
C CYS A 98 2.01 -0.54 12.69
N LEU A 99 2.80 -1.04 13.65
CA LEU A 99 3.20 -0.27 14.83
C LEU A 99 3.91 1.01 14.43
N GLN A 100 4.87 0.91 13.51
CA GLN A 100 5.59 2.07 13.00
C GLN A 100 4.66 3.02 12.23
N MET A 101 3.82 2.52 11.32
CA MET A 101 2.89 3.35 10.55
C MET A 101 1.95 4.14 11.48
N ALA A 102 1.49 3.54 12.58
CA ALA A 102 0.70 4.25 13.58
C ALA A 102 1.47 5.45 14.19
N ALA A 103 2.74 5.25 14.55
CA ALA A 103 3.60 6.32 15.07
C ALA A 103 3.88 7.42 14.02
N THR A 104 3.89 7.09 12.72
CA THR A 104 4.11 8.10 11.67
C THR A 104 2.96 9.08 11.49
N PHE A 105 1.79 8.86 12.11
CA PHE A 105 0.69 9.84 12.12
C PHE A 105 0.85 10.92 13.18
N THR A 106 1.72 10.71 14.18
CA THR A 106 1.99 11.69 15.24
C THR A 106 2.32 13.10 14.73
N PRO A 107 3.16 13.30 13.69
CA PRO A 107 3.48 14.63 13.17
C PRO A 107 2.26 15.43 12.68
N LEU A 108 1.18 14.76 12.24
CA LEU A 108 -0.04 15.47 11.84
C LEU A 108 -0.60 16.29 13.01
N PHE A 109 -0.60 15.72 14.21
CA PHE A 109 -1.17 16.37 15.39
C PHE A 109 -0.16 17.28 16.11
N VAL A 110 1.12 16.95 16.03
CA VAL A 110 2.18 17.61 16.80
C VAL A 110 2.81 18.79 16.04
N ILE A 111 2.91 18.70 14.71
CA ILE A 111 3.41 19.77 13.82
C ILE A 111 2.43 20.02 12.65
N PRO A 112 1.16 20.39 12.94
CA PRO A 112 0.14 20.60 11.92
C PRO A 112 0.49 21.73 10.94
N ASP A 113 1.24 22.73 11.38
CA ASP A 113 1.74 23.86 10.60
C ASP A 113 2.75 23.43 9.51
N GLN A 114 3.48 22.32 9.73
CA GLN A 114 4.41 21.76 8.75
C GLN A 114 3.78 20.67 7.88
N THR A 115 2.72 20.03 8.38
CA THR A 115 2.04 18.93 7.70
C THR A 115 0.81 19.36 6.91
N PHE A 116 0.29 20.57 7.14
CA PHE A 116 -0.86 21.12 6.43
C PHE A 116 -0.62 22.57 6.01
N GLN A 117 -1.09 22.90 4.81
CA GLN A 117 -1.30 24.29 4.39
C GLN A 117 -2.57 24.85 5.02
N TRP A 118 -3.62 24.02 5.09
CA TRP A 118 -4.86 24.34 5.77
C TRP A 118 -5.37 23.12 6.53
N TRP A 119 -5.18 23.14 7.86
CA TRP A 119 -5.55 22.04 8.73
C TRP A 119 -7.08 21.84 8.78
N PRO A 120 -7.63 20.61 8.59
CA PRO A 120 -6.99 19.33 8.24
C PRO A 120 -7.18 18.91 6.77
N LEU A 121 -7.60 19.83 5.89
CA LEU A 121 -8.13 19.50 4.56
C LEU A 121 -7.08 19.60 3.43
N VAL A 122 -6.10 20.49 3.56
CA VAL A 122 -5.04 20.70 2.56
C VAL A 122 -3.68 20.35 3.18
N PRO A 123 -3.20 19.09 3.02
CA PRO A 123 -1.88 18.68 3.47
C PRO A 123 -0.75 19.36 2.67
N SER A 124 0.38 19.58 3.33
CA SER A 124 1.65 19.93 2.67
C SER A 124 2.28 18.68 2.02
N THR A 125 3.42 18.82 1.33
CA THR A 125 4.16 17.66 0.77
C THR A 125 4.48 16.61 1.85
N PRO A 126 4.99 16.98 3.04
CA PRO A 126 5.05 16.09 4.21
C PRO A 126 3.72 15.44 4.61
N GLY A 127 2.63 16.21 4.62
CA GLY A 127 1.30 15.70 4.94
C GLY A 127 0.84 14.61 3.98
N PHE A 128 0.94 14.84 2.67
CA PHE A 128 0.60 13.85 1.64
C PHE A 128 1.40 12.55 1.82
N TYR A 129 2.68 12.68 2.15
CA TYR A 129 3.55 11.55 2.42
C TYR A 129 3.07 10.71 3.61
N ILE A 130 2.62 11.36 4.70
CA ILE A 130 2.10 10.69 5.89
C ILE A 130 0.73 10.07 5.63
N MET A 131 -0.18 10.78 4.94
CA MET A 131 -1.54 10.26 4.70
C MET A 131 -1.52 8.97 3.87
N LYS A 132 -0.56 8.80 2.95
CA LYS A 132 -0.34 7.54 2.23
C LYS A 132 0.01 6.36 3.14
N ASN A 133 0.54 6.58 4.34
CA ASN A 133 0.92 5.51 5.25
C ASN A 133 -0.29 4.65 5.70
N PHE A 134 -1.51 5.19 5.62
CA PHE A 134 -2.72 4.41 5.86
C PHE A 134 -2.90 3.29 4.83
N ALA A 135 -2.70 3.61 3.55
CA ALA A 135 -2.72 2.63 2.46
C ALA A 135 -1.57 1.62 2.58
N LEU A 136 -0.38 2.05 3.03
CA LEU A 136 0.75 1.13 3.28
C LEU A 136 0.47 0.17 4.43
N ALA A 137 -0.10 0.66 5.53
CA ALA A 137 -0.45 -0.16 6.69
C ALA A 137 -1.46 -1.25 6.31
N THR A 138 -2.54 -0.85 5.63
CA THR A 138 -3.57 -1.78 5.14
C THR A 138 -3.04 -2.74 4.06
N ALA A 139 -2.09 -2.30 3.23
CA ALA A 139 -1.42 -3.17 2.27
C ALA A 139 -0.61 -4.27 2.96
N GLY A 140 0.10 -3.95 4.04
CA GLY A 140 0.78 -4.95 4.86
C GLY A 140 -0.17 -5.97 5.45
N LEU A 141 -1.31 -5.53 5.98
CA LEU A 141 -2.34 -6.44 6.52
C LEU A 141 -2.86 -7.39 5.44
N VAL A 142 -3.10 -6.91 4.21
CA VAL A 142 -3.47 -7.76 3.07
C VAL A 142 -2.37 -8.76 2.74
N VAL A 143 -1.11 -8.34 2.69
CA VAL A 143 0.03 -9.24 2.45
C VAL A 143 0.12 -10.31 3.53
N ALA A 144 -0.05 -9.93 4.80
CA ALA A 144 -0.05 -10.88 5.92
C ALA A 144 -1.21 -11.87 5.81
N ALA A 145 -2.42 -11.41 5.48
CA ALA A 145 -3.59 -12.27 5.34
C ALA A 145 -3.44 -13.26 4.16
N LEU A 146 -3.04 -12.78 2.98
CA LEU A 146 -2.95 -13.61 1.77
C LEU A 146 -1.77 -14.60 1.79
N GLU A 147 -0.63 -14.23 2.39
CA GLU A 147 0.50 -15.17 2.53
C GLU A 147 0.28 -16.17 3.69
N SER A 148 -0.51 -15.79 4.69
CA SER A 148 -0.93 -16.70 5.77
C SER A 148 -1.77 -17.87 5.27
N ASP A 149 -2.76 -17.58 4.41
CA ASP A 149 -3.63 -18.60 3.80
C ASP A 149 -2.82 -19.66 3.02
N ARG A 150 -1.64 -19.29 2.51
CA ARG A 150 -0.75 -20.20 1.76
C ARG A 150 0.16 -21.04 2.66
N LEU A 151 0.43 -20.60 3.89
CA LEU A 151 1.31 -21.29 4.83
C LEU A 151 0.55 -22.24 5.75
N LEU A 152 -0.70 -21.92 6.07
CA LEU A 152 -1.56 -22.82 6.84
C LEU A 152 -1.96 -23.98 5.91
N PRO A 153 -1.53 -25.23 6.19
CA PRO A 153 -1.93 -26.35 5.37
C PRO A 153 -3.45 -26.46 5.41
N GLN A 154 -4.09 -26.34 4.25
CA GLN A 154 -5.49 -26.67 4.02
C GLN A 154 -5.71 -28.20 4.08
N LYS A 155 -5.03 -28.88 5.00
CA LYS A 155 -5.25 -30.28 5.32
C LYS A 155 -6.16 -30.33 6.54
N ASP A 156 -7.46 -30.23 6.29
CA ASP A 156 -8.51 -30.70 7.20
C ASP A 156 -8.50 -32.24 7.29
N VAL A 157 -7.34 -32.82 7.61
CA VAL A 157 -7.30 -34.17 8.14
C VAL A 157 -7.24 -33.98 9.65
N PRO A 158 -8.38 -33.93 10.35
CA PRO A 158 -8.37 -33.74 11.78
C PRO A 158 -7.51 -34.84 12.40
N TRP A 159 -6.60 -34.48 13.32
CA TRP A 159 -5.71 -35.42 14.01
C TRP A 159 -6.48 -36.61 14.64
N SER A 160 -7.78 -36.41 14.91
CA SER A 160 -8.76 -37.45 15.27
C SER A 160 -8.88 -38.63 14.30
N ARG A 161 -8.39 -38.52 13.06
CA ARG A 161 -8.26 -39.65 12.11
C ARG A 161 -7.16 -40.64 12.51
N TYR A 162 -6.16 -40.22 13.28
CA TYR A 162 -5.07 -41.08 13.76
C TYR A 162 -5.37 -41.70 15.13
N ILE A 163 -6.42 -41.23 15.83
CA ILE A 163 -6.85 -41.78 17.11
C ILE A 163 -7.77 -42.97 16.88
N ARG A 164 -7.41 -44.12 17.44
CA ARG A 164 -8.30 -45.28 17.60
C ARG A 164 -8.71 -45.38 19.07
N GLY A 165 -10.00 -45.52 19.36
CA GLY A 165 -10.51 -45.73 20.72
C GLY A 165 -11.80 -44.97 21.06
N PRO A 166 -12.36 -45.20 22.27
CA PRO A 166 -13.67 -44.70 22.70
C PRO A 166 -13.78 -43.17 22.75
N TRP A 167 -12.65 -42.47 22.87
CA TRP A 167 -12.58 -41.00 22.93
C TRP A 167 -12.68 -40.29 21.56
N ARG A 168 -12.76 -41.04 20.46
CA ARG A 168 -12.78 -40.49 19.08
C ARG A 168 -13.92 -39.49 18.85
N GLY A 169 -15.10 -39.74 19.39
CA GLY A 169 -16.27 -38.87 19.22
C GLY A 169 -16.04 -37.47 19.81
N ILE A 170 -15.64 -37.41 21.08
CA ILE A 170 -15.39 -36.17 21.82
C ILE A 170 -14.25 -35.37 21.19
N LEU A 171 -13.12 -36.04 20.92
CA LEU A 171 -11.93 -35.40 20.34
C LEU A 171 -12.16 -34.93 18.90
N SER A 172 -13.02 -35.61 18.13
CA SER A 172 -13.44 -35.14 16.80
C SER A 172 -14.35 -33.91 16.84
N GLY A 173 -15.12 -33.72 17.92
CA GLY A 173 -15.94 -32.54 18.15
C GLY A 173 -15.09 -31.33 18.49
N VAL A 174 -14.14 -31.50 19.43
CA VAL A 174 -13.16 -30.47 19.80
C VAL A 174 -12.32 -30.08 18.59
N SER A 175 -11.77 -31.05 17.86
CA SER A 175 -10.97 -30.78 16.65
C SER A 175 -11.73 -30.00 15.58
N ARG A 176 -13.02 -30.31 15.36
CA ARG A 176 -13.88 -29.59 14.41
C ARG A 176 -14.20 -28.17 14.89
N ALA A 177 -14.46 -28.00 16.19
CA ALA A 177 -14.71 -26.68 16.75
C ALA A 177 -13.47 -25.77 16.65
N THR A 178 -12.28 -26.29 16.97
CA THR A 178 -11.03 -25.55 16.85
C THR A 178 -10.66 -25.23 15.41
N SER A 179 -10.79 -26.17 14.46
CA SER A 179 -10.48 -25.90 13.05
C SER A 179 -11.47 -24.91 12.42
N ARG A 180 -12.75 -25.00 12.81
CA ARG A 180 -13.79 -24.06 12.37
C ARG A 180 -13.55 -22.64 12.90
N ASN A 181 -13.16 -22.49 14.15
CA ASN A 181 -12.86 -21.17 14.72
C ASN A 181 -11.64 -20.52 14.04
N VAL A 182 -10.56 -21.28 13.84
CA VAL A 182 -9.35 -20.78 13.16
C VAL A 182 -9.64 -20.37 11.72
N THR A 183 -10.41 -21.18 10.96
CA THR A 183 -10.75 -20.86 9.57
C THR A 183 -11.66 -19.63 9.46
N VAL A 184 -12.65 -19.50 10.35
CA VAL A 184 -13.52 -18.31 10.39
C VAL A 184 -12.71 -17.05 10.70
N GLU A 185 -11.85 -17.07 11.73
CA GLU A 185 -11.02 -15.93 12.10
C GLU A 185 -10.11 -15.49 10.95
N THR A 186 -9.44 -16.44 10.27
CA THR A 186 -8.60 -16.12 9.10
C THR A 186 -9.39 -15.53 7.94
N SER A 187 -10.62 -16.01 7.70
CA SER A 187 -11.46 -15.50 6.62
C SER A 187 -11.96 -14.07 6.90
N VAL A 188 -12.34 -13.78 8.14
CA VAL A 188 -12.78 -12.44 8.57
C VAL A 188 -11.62 -11.46 8.50
N LEU A 189 -10.43 -11.84 9.00
CA LEU A 189 -9.23 -11.01 8.93
C LEU A 189 -8.83 -10.69 7.49
N ARG A 190 -8.93 -11.68 6.58
CA ARG A 190 -8.64 -11.47 5.16
C ARG A 190 -9.62 -10.48 4.53
N ASP A 191 -10.91 -10.70 4.72
CA ASP A 191 -11.93 -9.87 4.11
C ASP A 191 -11.87 -8.43 4.68
N LEU A 192 -11.68 -8.27 5.99
CA LEU A 192 -11.45 -6.97 6.63
C LEU A 192 -10.19 -6.27 6.10
N SER A 193 -9.09 -7.00 5.91
CA SER A 193 -7.85 -6.43 5.37
C SER A 193 -8.03 -5.94 3.93
N LEU A 194 -8.71 -6.73 3.09
CA LEU A 194 -9.01 -6.36 1.71
C LEU A 194 -9.94 -5.14 1.64
N THR A 195 -10.99 -5.11 2.47
CA THR A 195 -11.88 -3.94 2.58
C THR A 195 -11.13 -2.71 3.07
N GLY A 196 -10.25 -2.87 4.07
CA GLY A 196 -9.43 -1.79 4.60
C GLY A 196 -8.48 -1.19 3.55
N LEU A 197 -7.77 -2.04 2.79
CA LEU A 197 -6.90 -1.59 1.71
C LEU A 197 -7.70 -0.90 0.60
N HIS A 198 -8.86 -1.45 0.24
CA HIS A 198 -9.72 -0.87 -0.78
C HIS A 198 -10.23 0.51 -0.37
N ALA A 199 -10.75 0.66 0.85
CA ALA A 199 -11.17 1.95 1.37
C ALA A 199 -10.02 2.95 1.47
N GLY A 200 -8.85 2.50 1.95
CA GLY A 200 -7.66 3.33 2.07
C GLY A 200 -7.16 3.87 0.74
N LEU A 201 -7.08 3.03 -0.29
CA LEU A 201 -6.69 3.46 -1.64
C LEU A 201 -7.73 4.40 -2.25
N ALA A 202 -9.02 4.10 -2.08
CA ALA A 202 -10.09 4.96 -2.59
C ALA A 202 -9.99 6.38 -2.01
N ILE A 203 -9.82 6.49 -0.69
CA ILE A 203 -9.68 7.78 0.01
C ILE A 203 -8.41 8.51 -0.43
N VAL A 204 -7.26 7.82 -0.44
CA VAL A 204 -5.96 8.43 -0.78
C VAL A 204 -5.98 8.99 -2.21
N PHE A 205 -6.43 8.20 -3.19
CA PHE A 205 -6.47 8.64 -4.59
C PHE A 205 -7.51 9.72 -4.82
N LEU A 206 -8.71 9.60 -4.23
CA LEU A 206 -9.76 10.61 -4.37
C LEU A 206 -9.30 11.95 -3.82
N TRP A 207 -8.78 11.96 -2.59
CA TRP A 207 -8.37 13.19 -1.93
C TRP A 207 -7.15 13.82 -2.60
N SER A 208 -6.14 13.01 -2.98
CA SER A 208 -4.99 13.47 -3.75
C SER A 208 -5.41 14.07 -5.09
N GLY A 209 -6.29 13.39 -5.83
CA GLY A 209 -6.80 13.86 -7.12
C GLY A 209 -7.58 15.17 -7.03
N ILE A 210 -8.46 15.33 -6.02
CA ILE A 210 -9.18 16.59 -5.78
C ILE A 210 -8.18 17.73 -5.54
N LEU A 211 -7.19 17.51 -4.68
CA LEU A 211 -6.21 18.53 -4.33
C LEU A 211 -5.27 18.84 -5.50
N MET A 212 -4.93 17.86 -6.33
CA MET A 212 -4.14 18.04 -7.54
C MET A 212 -4.79 19.02 -8.52
N VAL A 213 -6.13 19.01 -8.59
CA VAL A 213 -6.89 19.88 -9.49
C VAL A 213 -7.20 21.25 -8.86
N THR A 214 -7.31 21.32 -7.53
CA THR A 214 -7.81 22.52 -6.83
C THR A 214 -6.73 23.34 -6.13
N THR A 215 -5.55 22.77 -5.85
CA THR A 215 -4.52 23.40 -5.03
C THR A 215 -3.13 23.29 -5.67
N SER A 216 -2.23 24.20 -5.28
CA SER A 216 -0.82 24.19 -5.66
C SER A 216 0.01 24.80 -4.52
N PRO A 217 1.19 24.25 -4.17
CA PRO A 217 1.88 23.12 -4.80
C PRO A 217 1.38 21.76 -4.31
N THR A 218 1.42 20.76 -5.20
CA THR A 218 1.18 19.34 -4.89
C THR A 218 2.28 18.47 -5.52
N PRO A 219 2.41 17.18 -5.15
CA PRO A 219 3.41 16.30 -5.74
C PRO A 219 3.34 16.19 -7.27
N GLY A 220 2.16 16.27 -7.88
CA GLY A 220 2.03 16.25 -9.34
C GLY A 220 2.43 17.55 -10.04
N HIS A 221 2.31 18.70 -9.35
CA HIS A 221 2.92 19.94 -9.83
C HIS A 221 4.45 19.82 -9.90
N TRP A 222 5.06 19.15 -8.92
CA TRP A 222 6.49 18.83 -8.96
C TRP A 222 6.83 17.88 -10.11
N ILE A 223 6.07 16.80 -10.31
CA ILE A 223 6.27 15.89 -11.46
C ILE A 223 6.26 16.69 -12.78
N ALA A 224 5.29 17.58 -12.96
CA ALA A 224 5.20 18.39 -14.17
C ALA A 224 6.32 19.42 -14.32
N SER A 225 6.87 19.95 -13.22
CA SER A 225 8.04 20.83 -13.31
C SER A 225 9.33 20.07 -13.67
N VAL A 226 9.37 18.77 -13.40
CA VAL A 226 10.53 17.92 -13.68
C VAL A 226 10.48 17.36 -15.11
N VAL A 227 9.30 17.01 -15.63
CA VAL A 227 9.17 16.39 -16.96
C VAL A 227 9.43 17.42 -18.07
N PRO A 228 10.20 17.07 -19.12
CA PRO A 228 10.43 17.98 -20.24
C PRO A 228 9.10 18.41 -20.88
N ASN A 229 8.85 19.72 -20.94
CA ASN A 229 7.63 20.29 -21.51
C ASN A 229 7.43 19.93 -23.01
N ILE A 230 8.49 19.49 -23.69
CA ILE A 230 8.44 18.98 -25.07
C ILE A 230 7.76 17.60 -25.18
N LEU A 231 7.80 16.81 -24.11
CA LEU A 231 7.18 15.48 -24.08
C LEU A 231 5.68 15.60 -23.80
N VAL A 232 5.33 16.32 -22.74
CA VAL A 232 3.94 16.63 -22.37
C VAL A 232 3.92 18.04 -21.79
N ALA A 233 3.05 18.89 -22.33
CA ALA A 233 2.97 20.26 -21.86
C ALA A 233 2.47 20.32 -20.40
N ASN A 234 3.03 21.19 -19.56
CA ASN A 234 2.70 21.23 -18.12
C ASN A 234 1.21 21.54 -17.87
N ASN A 235 0.60 22.38 -18.72
CA ASN A 235 -0.84 22.68 -18.71
C ASN A 235 -1.71 21.48 -19.08
N VAL A 236 -1.13 20.39 -19.61
CA VAL A 236 -1.80 19.11 -19.89
C VAL A 236 -1.45 18.08 -18.82
N LEU A 237 -0.18 17.98 -18.43
CA LEU A 237 0.30 16.91 -17.53
C LEU A 237 -0.29 17.02 -16.12
N ILE A 238 -0.36 18.23 -15.56
CA ILE A 238 -0.92 18.46 -14.21
C ILE A 238 -2.40 18.05 -14.14
N PRO A 239 -3.31 18.59 -15.00
CA PRO A 239 -4.71 18.18 -14.96
C PRO A 239 -4.88 16.72 -15.34
N LEU A 240 -4.04 16.16 -16.22
CA LEU A 240 -4.09 14.74 -16.56
C LEU A 240 -3.78 13.84 -15.35
N LEU A 241 -2.71 14.14 -14.60
CA LEU A 241 -2.38 13.42 -13.36
C LEU A 241 -3.50 13.55 -12.33
N GLY A 242 -4.03 14.76 -12.12
CA GLY A 242 -5.11 15.01 -11.15
C GLY A 242 -6.41 14.32 -11.52
N VAL A 243 -6.84 14.39 -12.78
CA VAL A 243 -8.04 13.70 -13.28
C VAL A 243 -7.85 12.18 -13.18
N LEU A 244 -6.66 11.67 -13.45
CA LEU A 244 -6.40 10.24 -13.36
C LEU A 244 -6.45 9.72 -11.92
N GLU A 245 -5.80 10.41 -10.98
CA GLU A 245 -5.90 10.08 -9.54
C GLU A 245 -7.35 10.15 -9.07
N LEU A 246 -8.07 11.21 -9.43
CA LEU A 246 -9.48 11.38 -9.09
C LEU A 246 -10.33 10.25 -9.67
N ALA A 247 -10.12 9.89 -10.94
CA ALA A 247 -10.84 8.81 -11.60
C ALA A 247 -10.57 7.46 -10.93
N ILE A 248 -9.30 7.14 -10.62
CA ILE A 248 -8.94 5.92 -9.88
C ILE A 248 -9.69 5.88 -8.54
N GLY A 249 -9.66 6.98 -7.77
CA GLY A 249 -10.36 7.08 -6.49
C GLY A 249 -11.88 6.86 -6.62
N LEU A 250 -12.52 7.52 -7.59
CA LEU A 250 -13.96 7.39 -7.85
C LEU A 250 -14.34 5.97 -8.28
N TYR A 251 -13.56 5.33 -9.17
CA TYR A 251 -13.81 3.96 -9.57
C TYR A 251 -13.61 2.96 -8.43
N LEU A 252 -12.67 3.22 -7.52
CA LEU A 252 -12.50 2.41 -6.31
C LEU A 252 -13.67 2.60 -5.34
N LEU A 253 -14.31 3.76 -5.23
CA LEU A 253 -15.48 3.94 -4.37
C LEU A 253 -16.69 3.09 -4.79
N ILE A 254 -16.79 2.75 -6.09
CA ILE A 254 -17.91 1.95 -6.59
C ILE A 254 -17.68 0.47 -6.19
N PRO A 255 -18.61 -0.17 -5.45
CA PRO A 255 -18.47 -1.55 -5.01
C PRO A 255 -18.79 -2.55 -6.15
N SER A 256 -18.26 -2.31 -7.35
CA SER A 256 -18.44 -3.14 -8.54
C SER A 256 -17.13 -3.79 -8.95
N PHE A 257 -17.20 -5.04 -9.39
CA PHE A 257 -16.06 -5.75 -9.98
C PHE A 257 -15.49 -4.97 -11.18
N ARG A 258 -16.36 -4.52 -12.10
CA ARG A 258 -15.94 -3.79 -13.31
C ARG A 258 -15.26 -2.46 -12.97
N ALA A 259 -15.75 -1.77 -11.95
CA ALA A 259 -15.19 -0.47 -11.57
C ALA A 259 -13.77 -0.61 -11.01
N THR A 260 -13.51 -1.59 -10.14
CA THR A 260 -12.15 -1.87 -9.67
C THR A 260 -11.22 -2.28 -10.80
N HIS A 261 -11.72 -3.04 -11.78
CA HIS A 261 -10.91 -3.43 -12.92
C HIS A 261 -10.52 -2.24 -13.80
N VAL A 262 -11.44 -1.30 -14.02
CA VAL A 262 -11.12 -0.03 -14.68
C VAL A 262 -10.10 0.78 -13.88
N ALA A 263 -10.23 0.85 -12.55
CA ALA A 263 -9.24 1.49 -11.70
C ALA A 263 -7.85 0.85 -11.83
N ALA A 264 -7.77 -0.48 -11.95
CA ALA A 264 -6.52 -1.20 -12.19
C ALA A 264 -5.85 -0.76 -13.51
N TYR A 265 -6.59 -0.71 -14.63
CA TYR A 265 -6.03 -0.20 -15.89
C TYR A 265 -5.56 1.25 -15.81
N LEU A 266 -6.38 2.14 -15.22
CA LEU A 266 -6.02 3.54 -15.04
C LEU A 266 -4.75 3.70 -14.18
N SER A 267 -4.60 2.85 -13.17
CA SER A 267 -3.44 2.84 -12.27
C SER A 267 -2.13 2.49 -12.99
N ILE A 268 -2.17 1.62 -14.01
CA ILE A 268 -1.02 1.31 -14.87
C ILE A 268 -0.62 2.52 -15.73
N GLY A 269 -1.59 3.24 -16.29
CA GLY A 269 -1.32 4.49 -16.99
C GLY A 269 -0.74 5.56 -16.07
N TYR A 270 -1.26 5.65 -14.84
CA TYR A 270 -0.82 6.61 -13.84
C TYR A 270 0.64 6.39 -13.45
N ILE A 271 1.03 5.16 -13.13
CA ILE A 271 2.41 4.89 -12.74
C ILE A 271 3.41 5.18 -13.86
N GLY A 272 3.02 4.94 -15.12
CA GLY A 272 3.84 5.31 -16.28
C GLY A 272 4.15 6.81 -16.32
N MET A 273 3.17 7.66 -16.01
CA MET A 273 3.36 9.11 -15.96
C MET A 273 4.09 9.57 -14.70
N ALA A 274 3.75 9.00 -13.54
CA ALA A 274 4.35 9.35 -12.26
C ALA A 274 5.85 9.01 -12.19
N MET A 275 6.30 8.00 -12.95
CA MET A 275 7.69 7.58 -13.02
C MET A 275 8.53 8.34 -14.06
N LEU A 276 7.93 9.23 -14.88
CA LEU A 276 8.67 10.00 -15.90
C LEU A 276 9.87 10.79 -15.33
N PRO A 277 9.78 11.44 -14.15
CA PRO A 277 10.93 12.13 -13.53
C PRO A 277 12.17 11.24 -13.37
N VAL A 278 11.99 9.94 -13.08
CA VAL A 278 13.09 8.99 -12.88
C VAL A 278 13.91 8.81 -14.16
N VAL A 279 13.23 8.82 -15.32
CA VAL A 279 13.84 8.58 -16.63
C VAL A 279 14.46 9.85 -17.19
N PHE A 280 13.74 10.97 -17.12
CA PHE A 280 14.15 12.20 -17.81
C PHE A 280 15.06 13.10 -16.98
N HIS A 281 14.89 13.13 -15.65
CA HIS A 281 15.66 14.01 -14.77
C HIS A 281 15.96 13.32 -13.41
N PRO A 282 16.75 12.23 -13.42
CA PRO A 282 17.10 11.50 -12.20
C PRO A 282 17.76 12.37 -11.13
N ALA A 283 18.45 13.45 -11.51
CA ALA A 283 19.06 14.39 -10.56
C ALA A 283 18.04 15.16 -9.69
N GLN A 284 16.75 15.24 -10.08
CA GLN A 284 15.70 15.80 -9.22
C GLN A 284 15.07 14.75 -8.31
N VAL A 285 15.16 13.47 -8.70
CA VAL A 285 14.64 12.33 -7.94
C VAL A 285 15.65 11.85 -6.89
N PHE A 286 16.94 12.03 -7.16
CA PHE A 286 18.03 11.57 -6.31
C PHE A 286 19.03 12.70 -6.07
N VAL A 287 19.42 12.89 -4.81
CA VAL A 287 20.59 13.71 -4.45
C VAL A 287 21.86 13.03 -4.96
N SER A 288 21.97 11.72 -4.72
CA SER A 288 23.06 10.86 -5.18
C SER A 288 22.47 9.61 -5.85
N PHE A 289 22.40 9.62 -7.18
CA PHE A 289 21.82 8.52 -7.96
C PHE A 289 22.64 7.22 -7.81
N PRO A 290 22.04 6.05 -7.57
CA PRO A 290 20.61 5.75 -7.35
C PRO A 290 20.23 5.53 -5.87
N PHE A 291 21.06 5.91 -4.90
CA PHE A 291 20.93 5.47 -3.51
C PHE A 291 20.27 6.47 -2.57
N GLU A 292 20.40 7.76 -2.86
CA GLU A 292 19.92 8.84 -1.99
C GLU A 292 18.73 9.56 -2.67
N PRO A 293 17.49 9.13 -2.42
CA PRO A 293 16.31 9.76 -3.00
C PRO A 293 16.02 11.11 -2.34
N THR A 294 15.53 12.07 -3.11
CA THR A 294 14.91 13.29 -2.59
C THR A 294 13.58 12.96 -1.92
N PHE A 295 12.99 13.90 -1.17
CA PHE A 295 11.71 13.65 -0.49
C PHE A 295 10.59 13.29 -1.49
N GLU A 296 10.59 13.98 -2.62
CA GLU A 296 9.72 13.83 -3.77
C GLU A 296 10.00 12.51 -4.49
N GLY A 297 11.27 12.13 -4.60
CA GLY A 297 11.67 10.80 -5.08
C GLY A 297 11.05 9.68 -4.24
N VAL A 298 11.12 9.76 -2.90
CA VAL A 298 10.50 8.75 -2.02
C VAL A 298 8.97 8.72 -2.21
N TYR A 299 8.34 9.89 -2.41
CA TYR A 299 6.91 9.97 -2.66
C TYR A 299 6.48 9.15 -3.88
N ILE A 300 7.17 9.30 -5.02
CA ILE A 300 6.82 8.57 -6.24
C ILE A 300 7.09 7.06 -6.10
N PHE A 301 8.14 6.64 -5.38
CA PHE A 301 8.40 5.20 -5.18
C PHE A 301 7.35 4.53 -4.29
N LYS A 302 6.68 5.27 -3.40
CA LYS A 302 5.52 4.74 -2.65
C LYS A 302 4.32 4.43 -3.55
N ASP A 303 4.19 5.08 -4.71
CA ASP A 303 3.08 4.78 -5.63
C ASP A 303 3.14 3.35 -6.15
N LEU A 304 4.33 2.74 -6.28
CA LEU A 304 4.46 1.33 -6.60
C LEU A 304 3.69 0.41 -5.64
N ILE A 305 3.59 0.79 -4.35
CA ILE A 305 2.82 0.05 -3.36
C ILE A 305 1.32 0.25 -3.58
N LEU A 306 0.89 1.47 -3.85
CA LEU A 306 -0.53 1.79 -4.05
C LEU A 306 -1.09 1.05 -5.27
N ILE A 307 -0.36 1.09 -6.38
CA ILE A 307 -0.74 0.42 -7.63
C ILE A 307 -0.75 -1.10 -7.44
N ALA A 308 0.29 -1.67 -6.82
CA ALA A 308 0.29 -3.09 -6.48
C ALA A 308 -0.87 -3.47 -5.54
N GLY A 309 -1.32 -2.55 -4.69
CA GLY A 309 -2.50 -2.69 -3.84
C GLY A 309 -3.78 -2.78 -4.66
N ILE A 310 -3.96 -1.90 -5.65
CA ILE A 310 -5.10 -1.93 -6.58
C ILE A 310 -5.13 -3.26 -7.35
N LEU A 311 -4.01 -3.67 -7.94
CA LEU A 311 -3.89 -4.96 -8.65
C LEU A 311 -4.22 -6.15 -7.74
N THR A 312 -3.82 -6.08 -6.47
CA THR A 312 -4.13 -7.11 -5.47
C THR A 312 -5.61 -7.15 -5.14
N ILE A 313 -6.28 -6.00 -4.98
CA ILE A 313 -7.72 -5.96 -4.74
C ILE A 313 -8.48 -6.50 -5.96
N ASP A 314 -8.12 -6.07 -7.16
CA ASP A 314 -8.82 -6.50 -8.37
C ASP A 314 -8.73 -8.02 -8.56
N ALA A 315 -7.53 -8.58 -8.37
CA ALA A 315 -7.28 -10.02 -8.40
C ALA A 315 -8.17 -10.82 -7.43
N ASN A 316 -8.51 -10.23 -6.27
CA ASN A 316 -9.26 -10.91 -5.20
C ASN A 316 -10.76 -10.58 -5.21
N LYS A 317 -11.22 -9.65 -6.07
CA LYS A 317 -12.64 -9.29 -6.16
C LYS A 317 -13.39 -10.37 -6.93
N ARG A 318 -14.27 -11.11 -6.25
CA ARG A 318 -15.05 -12.20 -6.86
C ARG A 318 -15.99 -11.63 -7.92
N ARG A 319 -16.11 -12.30 -9.08
CA ARG A 319 -17.28 -12.13 -9.94
C ARG A 319 -18.49 -12.53 -9.11
N THR A 320 -19.46 -11.63 -8.95
CA THR A 320 -20.82 -12.08 -8.65
C THR A 320 -21.18 -13.11 -9.72
N PRO A 321 -21.62 -14.32 -9.35
CA PRO A 321 -22.14 -15.26 -10.34
C PRO A 321 -23.25 -14.52 -11.07
N SER A 322 -23.06 -14.24 -12.36
CA SER A 322 -24.16 -13.88 -13.23
C SER A 322 -25.16 -15.01 -13.09
N THR A 323 -26.37 -14.66 -12.62
CA THR A 323 -27.54 -15.52 -12.56
C THR A 323 -27.49 -16.58 -13.64
N VAL A 324 -27.37 -17.83 -13.21
CA VAL A 324 -27.61 -19.00 -14.05
C VAL A 324 -28.97 -18.77 -14.69
N ARG A 325 -28.99 -18.37 -15.97
CA ARG A 325 -30.20 -18.49 -16.77
C ARG A 325 -30.41 -19.99 -16.88
N TYR A 326 -31.36 -20.51 -16.13
CA TYR A 326 -32.00 -21.75 -16.51
C TYR A 326 -32.50 -21.53 -17.94
N SER A 327 -31.94 -22.24 -18.91
CA SER A 327 -32.63 -22.47 -20.16
C SER A 327 -33.87 -23.27 -19.78
N THR A 328 -35.01 -22.60 -19.72
CA THR A 328 -36.27 -23.29 -19.91
C THR A 328 -36.36 -23.56 -21.40
N ASP A 329 -36.21 -24.83 -21.74
CA ASP A 329 -36.61 -25.43 -23.01
C ASP A 329 -38.08 -25.10 -23.35
#